data_AF-A0A4P5Y919-F1
#
_entry.id   AF-A0A4P5Y919-F1
#
_cell.length_a   1.000
_cell.length_b   1.000
_cell.length_c   1.000
_cell.angle_alpha   90.00
_cell.angle_beta   90.00
_cell.angle_gamma   90.00
#
_symmetry.space_group_name_H-M   'P 1'
#
loop_
_entity.id
_entity.type
_entity.pdbx_description
1 polymer ?
#
loop_
_entity_poly.entity_id
_entity_poly.type
_entity_poly.pdbx_seq_one_letter_code
_entity_poly.pdbx_strand_id
1 'polypeptide(L)'
;MALVLDEKLVEKIVGEVMFRLRPASQPVRAEENRRAGGVSSPVISTQIHAPPTGGLTPPARLSHGATFAITDRVVTAELLSSRLNGQKWAKVAICPKAVITPSAFDYLRTHKIVWHRNTAEVAPNPNKPMARWKALIVTATPSVLQAVEHAESQTFGKQWSHELLGSADEAINSATSAINRGEVSGITVFADHAELIVCRANRSERVNAAVVSDVQLIPALKQYMNLNLMVVRPSGRSFFELRNLLKEFGKS
;
A
#
# COMPACT_ATOMS: atom_id res chain seq x y z
N MET A 1 27.67 -22.63 -28.25
CA MET A 1 26.88 -22.29 -29.46
C MET A 1 26.16 -20.98 -29.18
N ALA A 2 26.66 -19.86 -29.70
CA ALA A 2 26.05 -18.56 -29.51
C ALA A 2 24.86 -18.43 -30.48
N LEU A 3 23.67 -18.17 -29.96
CA LEU A 3 22.47 -17.88 -30.74
C LEU A 3 22.62 -16.46 -31.30
N VAL A 4 22.95 -16.36 -32.59
CA VAL A 4 22.89 -15.12 -33.35
C VAL A 4 21.40 -14.84 -33.58
N LEU A 5 20.86 -13.86 -32.85
CA LEU A 5 19.52 -13.34 -33.08
C LEU A 5 19.49 -12.65 -34.45
N ASP A 6 18.55 -13.09 -35.30
CA ASP A 6 18.35 -12.58 -36.64
C ASP A 6 17.96 -11.10 -36.58
N GLU A 7 18.82 -10.24 -37.11
CA GLU A 7 18.69 -8.78 -37.13
C GLU A 7 17.35 -8.33 -37.75
N LYS A 8 16.84 -9.11 -38.73
CA LYS A 8 15.54 -8.85 -39.37
C LYS A 8 14.36 -9.10 -38.43
N LEU A 9 14.50 -10.02 -37.48
CA LEU A 9 13.46 -10.29 -36.48
C LEU A 9 13.37 -9.14 -35.48
N VAL A 10 14.51 -8.55 -35.12
CA VAL A 10 14.57 -7.40 -34.21
C VAL A 10 13.92 -6.17 -34.84
N GLU A 11 14.25 -5.85 -36.10
CA GLU A 11 13.63 -4.71 -36.81
C GLU A 11 12.10 -4.87 -36.93
N LYS A 12 11.62 -6.09 -37.19
CA LYS A 12 10.19 -6.37 -37.30
C LYS A 12 9.46 -6.16 -35.96
N ILE A 13 10.06 -6.59 -34.85
CA ILE A 13 9.49 -6.40 -33.51
C ILE A 13 9.48 -4.91 -33.14
N VAL A 14 10.56 -4.19 -33.42
CA VAL A 14 10.64 -2.75 -33.13
C VAL A 14 9.63 -1.95 -33.96
N GLY A 15 9.45 -2.29 -35.24
CA GLY A 15 8.45 -1.66 -36.10
C GLY A 15 7.02 -1.81 -35.59
N GLU A 16 6.65 -3.02 -35.17
CA GLU A 16 5.31 -3.33 -34.64
C GLU A 16 5.05 -2.60 -33.30
N VAL A 17 6.06 -2.54 -32.42
CA VAL A 17 5.95 -1.85 -31.12
C VAL A 17 5.81 -0.33 -31.31
N MET A 18 6.58 0.26 -32.23
CA MET A 18 6.51 1.70 -32.50
C MET A 18 5.19 2.09 -33.19
N PHE A 19 4.59 1.20 -33.97
CA PHE A 19 3.27 1.43 -34.56
C PHE A 19 2.16 1.46 -33.50
N ARG A 20 2.21 0.55 -32.52
CA ARG A 20 1.22 0.47 -31.43
C ARG A 20 1.31 1.59 -30.41
N LEU A 21 2.46 2.25 -30.31
CA LEU A 21 2.69 3.36 -29.38
C LEU A 21 2.28 4.74 -29.94
N ARG A 22 1.75 4.82 -31.17
CA ARG A 22 1.15 6.09 -31.64
C ARG A 22 -0.15 6.36 -30.87
N PRO A 23 -0.23 7.44 -30.07
CA PRO A 23 -1.47 7.81 -29.42
C PRO A 23 -2.48 8.27 -30.47
N ALA A 24 -3.69 7.70 -30.41
CA ALA A 24 -4.82 8.16 -31.21
C ALA A 24 -5.12 9.62 -30.85
N SER A 25 -4.86 10.52 -31.80
CA SER A 25 -5.20 11.94 -31.67
C SER A 25 -6.72 12.07 -31.78
N GLN A 26 -7.41 12.22 -30.66
CA GLN A 26 -8.82 12.59 -30.66
C GLN A 26 -8.96 14.10 -30.93
N PRO A 27 -9.86 14.52 -31.84
CA PRO A 27 -10.11 15.92 -32.11
C PRO A 27 -10.94 16.55 -30.97
N VAL A 28 -10.47 17.69 -30.48
CA VAL A 28 -11.17 18.55 -29.53
C VAL A 28 -12.36 19.19 -30.25
N ARG A 29 -13.58 18.84 -29.81
CA ARG A 29 -14.80 19.56 -30.20
C ARG A 29 -15.03 20.70 -29.21
N ALA A 30 -14.88 21.92 -29.73
CA ALA A 30 -15.37 23.13 -29.10
C ALA A 30 -16.91 23.16 -29.19
N GLU A 31 -17.59 23.46 -28.08
CA GLU A 31 -18.92 24.06 -28.18
C GLU A 31 -19.17 24.97 -26.99
N GLU A 32 -19.59 26.17 -27.36
CA GLU A 32 -19.65 27.40 -26.59
C GLU A 32 -21.13 27.75 -26.38
N ASN A 33 -21.39 28.45 -25.27
CA ASN A 33 -22.44 29.47 -25.09
C ASN A 33 -23.86 29.13 -24.56
N ARG A 34 -24.15 29.83 -23.44
CA ARG A 34 -25.34 30.67 -23.12
C ARG A 34 -26.58 29.93 -22.58
N ARG A 35 -27.35 30.42 -21.58
CA ARG A 35 -27.52 31.77 -20.98
C ARG A 35 -28.45 31.71 -19.74
N ALA A 36 -28.34 32.72 -18.87
CA ALA A 36 -29.34 33.34 -17.96
C ALA A 36 -29.97 32.48 -16.83
N GLY A 37 -30.24 32.97 -15.61
CA GLY A 37 -30.19 34.30 -14.99
C GLY A 37 -30.94 34.28 -13.63
N GLY A 38 -30.81 35.34 -12.81
CA GLY A 38 -31.65 35.61 -11.62
C GLY A 38 -30.94 35.37 -10.27
N VAL A 39 -30.25 36.34 -9.66
CA VAL A 39 -30.74 37.43 -8.77
C VAL A 39 -31.38 36.93 -7.46
N SER A 40 -30.66 37.07 -6.34
CA SER A 40 -31.08 37.88 -5.17
C SER A 40 -30.08 37.77 -4.00
N SER A 41 -29.57 38.94 -3.58
CA SER A 41 -28.98 39.19 -2.25
C SER A 41 -30.10 39.22 -1.18
N PRO A 42 -29.79 39.11 0.14
CA PRO A 42 -29.52 40.35 0.88
C PRO A 42 -28.52 40.25 2.06
N VAL A 43 -27.93 41.44 2.31
CA VAL A 43 -27.73 42.12 3.61
C VAL A 43 -26.70 41.60 4.63
N ILE A 44 -25.70 42.49 4.73
CA ILE A 44 -24.71 42.77 5.76
C ILE A 44 -25.29 42.78 7.18
N SER A 45 -24.55 42.19 8.14
CA SER A 45 -24.55 42.67 9.52
C SER A 45 -23.12 42.60 10.07
N THR A 46 -22.52 43.79 10.12
CA THR A 46 -21.24 44.10 10.74
C THR A 46 -21.48 44.21 12.25
N GLN A 47 -20.87 43.33 13.05
CA GLN A 47 -20.67 43.60 14.48
C GLN A 47 -19.19 43.82 14.74
N ILE A 48 -18.92 45.06 15.12
CA ILE A 48 -17.64 45.58 15.60
C ILE A 48 -17.62 45.27 17.10
N HIS A 49 -16.62 44.50 17.56
CA HIS A 49 -16.25 44.48 18.97
C HIS A 49 -14.73 44.51 19.06
N ALA A 50 -14.22 45.58 19.66
CA ALA A 50 -12.83 45.76 20.06
C ALA A 50 -12.75 45.67 21.61
N PRO A 51 -11.56 45.68 22.23
CA PRO A 51 -10.95 44.52 22.87
C PRO A 51 -10.93 44.62 24.40
N PRO A 52 -10.46 43.56 25.10
CA PRO A 52 -9.70 43.79 26.32
C PRO A 52 -8.26 43.27 26.20
N THR A 53 -7.38 44.19 26.53
CA THR A 53 -5.96 44.13 26.85
C THR A 53 -5.63 43.06 27.88
N GLY A 54 -4.47 42.40 27.73
CA GLY A 54 -3.70 41.88 28.86
C GLY A 54 -3.43 40.38 28.84
N GLY A 55 -2.25 40.02 28.34
CA GLY A 55 -1.74 38.65 28.47
C GLY A 55 -0.57 38.38 27.53
N LEU A 56 0.56 39.06 27.74
CA LEU A 56 1.84 38.68 27.15
C LEU A 56 2.22 37.28 27.67
N THR A 57 1.73 36.26 26.99
CA THR A 57 2.26 34.90 27.08
C THR A 57 3.43 34.83 26.11
N PRO A 58 4.66 34.53 26.56
CA PRO A 58 5.79 34.36 25.65
C PRO A 58 5.51 33.21 24.67
N PRO A 59 5.98 33.28 23.41
CA PRO A 59 5.80 32.19 22.47
C PRO A 59 6.42 30.92 23.06
N ALA A 60 5.57 29.88 23.18
CA ALA A 60 5.99 28.56 23.62
C ALA A 60 7.20 28.12 22.79
N ARG A 61 8.34 27.95 23.45
CA ARG A 61 9.55 27.40 22.85
C ARG A 61 9.20 26.01 22.31
N LEU A 62 9.40 25.80 21.01
CA LEU A 62 9.23 24.50 20.36
C LEU A 62 10.08 23.46 21.10
N SER A 63 9.40 22.56 21.79
CA SER A 63 9.98 21.43 22.48
C SER A 63 10.82 20.63 21.49
N HIS A 64 12.12 20.53 21.75
CA HIS A 64 13.02 19.62 21.05
C HIS A 64 12.54 18.19 21.31
N GLY A 65 11.68 17.67 20.43
CA GLY A 65 10.94 16.42 20.63
C GLY A 65 9.54 16.41 20.02
N ALA A 66 9.06 17.54 19.50
CA ALA A 66 7.77 17.61 18.82
C ALA A 66 7.75 16.63 17.63
N THR A 67 6.79 15.70 17.69
CA THR A 67 6.57 14.70 16.65
C THR A 67 5.50 15.22 15.71
N PHE A 68 5.83 15.37 14.42
CA PHE A 68 4.90 15.84 13.41
C PHE A 68 4.11 14.67 12.82
N ALA A 69 2.78 14.72 12.86
CA ALA A 69 1.93 13.63 12.37
C ALA A 69 1.45 13.87 10.93
N ILE A 70 1.67 12.89 10.06
CA ILE A 70 1.16 12.86 8.68
C ILE A 70 0.02 11.84 8.60
N THR A 71 -1.16 12.32 8.24
CA THR A 71 -2.39 11.51 8.17
C THR A 71 -2.75 11.09 6.75
N ASP A 72 -2.06 11.64 5.74
CA ASP A 72 -2.30 11.38 4.33
C ASP A 72 -2.05 9.89 3.96
N ARG A 73 -2.92 9.32 3.11
CA ARG A 73 -2.82 7.90 2.68
C ARG A 73 -1.62 7.63 1.78
N VAL A 74 -1.21 8.61 0.98
CA VAL A 74 -0.01 8.51 0.12
C VAL A 74 0.92 9.64 0.53
N VAL A 75 2.11 9.29 1.02
CA VAL A 75 3.13 10.25 1.44
C VAL A 75 4.13 10.38 0.30
N THR A 76 4.17 11.54 -0.32
CA THR A 76 5.14 11.90 -1.38
C THR A 76 6.22 12.84 -0.86
N ALA A 77 7.31 13.01 -1.63
CA ALA A 77 8.38 13.95 -1.30
C ALA A 77 7.86 15.39 -1.23
N GLU A 78 7.00 15.78 -2.16
CA GLU A 78 6.41 17.11 -2.25
C GLU A 78 5.48 17.39 -1.06
N LEU A 79 4.74 16.37 -0.63
CA LEU A 79 3.90 16.45 0.56
C LEU A 79 4.77 16.66 1.81
N LEU A 80 5.86 15.91 1.94
CA LEU A 80 6.81 16.08 3.03
C LEU A 80 7.46 17.46 3.02
N SER A 81 7.94 17.94 1.87
CA SER A 81 8.58 19.25 1.77
C SER A 81 7.60 20.39 2.11
N SER A 82 6.36 20.31 1.62
CA SER A 82 5.33 21.33 1.83
C SER A 82 4.78 21.35 3.26
N ARG A 83 4.72 20.19 3.92
CA ARG A 83 4.20 20.07 5.29
C ARG A 83 5.30 20.38 6.33
N LEU A 84 6.55 20.04 6.04
CA LEU A 84 7.67 20.23 6.96
C LEU A 84 8.29 21.63 6.85
N ASN A 85 8.03 22.39 5.78
CA ASN A 85 8.32 23.83 5.61
C ASN A 85 9.67 24.30 6.18
N GLY A 86 10.75 23.55 5.93
CA GLY A 86 12.10 23.88 6.41
C GLY A 86 12.31 23.79 7.93
N GLN A 87 11.30 23.41 8.71
CA GLN A 87 11.44 23.15 10.14
C GLN A 87 12.11 21.79 10.35
N LYS A 88 13.16 21.76 11.18
CA LYS A 88 13.85 20.52 11.57
C LYS A 88 13.01 19.77 12.60
N TRP A 89 12.14 18.90 12.13
CA TRP A 89 11.44 17.95 12.99
C TRP A 89 12.35 16.76 13.29
N ALA A 90 12.57 16.49 14.59
CA ALA A 90 13.39 15.36 15.02
C ALA A 90 12.69 14.01 14.74
N LYS A 91 11.36 13.98 14.73
CA LYS A 91 10.55 12.78 14.51
C LYS A 91 9.28 13.07 13.69
N VAL A 92 8.99 12.23 12.70
CA VAL A 92 7.73 12.24 11.94
C VAL A 92 6.95 10.97 12.22
N ALA A 93 5.68 11.11 12.59
CA ALA A 93 4.73 10.03 12.82
C ALA A 93 3.83 9.88 11.59
N ILE A 94 4.01 8.81 10.83
CA ILE A 94 3.24 8.53 9.61
C ILE A 94 2.06 7.62 9.97
N CYS A 95 0.84 7.93 9.50
CA CYS A 95 -0.33 7.09 9.77
C CYS A 95 -0.05 5.60 9.43
N PRO A 96 -0.49 4.63 10.27
CA PRO A 96 -0.17 3.20 10.11
C PRO A 96 -0.41 2.64 8.71
N LYS A 97 -1.38 3.20 7.98
CA LYS A 97 -1.84 2.71 6.68
C LYS A 97 -1.35 3.54 5.49
N ALA A 98 -0.52 4.56 5.73
CA ALA A 98 -0.03 5.39 4.65
C ALA A 98 1.00 4.64 3.80
N VAL A 99 0.89 4.75 2.48
CA VAL A 99 1.87 4.29 1.52
C VAL A 99 2.93 5.39 1.38
N ILE A 100 4.19 5.03 1.65
CA ILE A 100 5.32 5.95 1.47
C ILE A 100 5.86 5.72 0.06
N THR A 101 5.87 6.76 -0.77
CA THR A 101 6.45 6.64 -2.12
C THR A 101 7.98 6.55 -2.03
N PRO A 102 8.66 5.99 -3.06
CA PRO A 102 10.12 5.96 -3.09
C PRO A 102 10.75 7.35 -2.92
N SER A 103 10.18 8.37 -3.58
CA SER A 103 10.64 9.76 -3.46
C SER A 103 10.50 10.31 -2.04
N ALA A 104 9.41 10.00 -1.35
CA ALA A 104 9.22 10.40 0.04
C ALA A 104 10.25 9.76 0.97
N PHE A 105 10.55 8.48 0.74
CA PHE A 105 11.57 7.78 1.50
C PHE A 105 12.96 8.40 1.30
N ASP A 106 13.33 8.70 0.06
CA ASP A 106 14.59 9.39 -0.24
C ASP A 106 14.66 10.77 0.42
N TYR A 107 13.54 11.50 0.45
CA TYR A 107 13.47 12.77 1.16
C TYR A 107 13.74 12.60 2.66
N LEU A 108 13.07 11.65 3.34
CA LEU A 108 13.25 11.37 4.77
C LEU A 108 14.71 10.98 5.09
N ARG A 109 15.31 10.14 4.24
CA ARG A 109 16.70 9.68 4.35
C ARG A 109 17.69 10.83 4.18
N THR A 110 17.54 11.62 3.10
CA THR A 110 18.45 12.73 2.76
C THR A 110 18.45 13.80 3.85
N HIS A 111 17.28 14.09 4.41
CA HIS A 111 17.11 15.09 5.47
C HIS A 111 17.36 14.53 6.89
N LYS A 112 17.75 13.24 7.00
CA LYS A 112 18.01 12.54 8.27
C LYS A 112 16.85 12.64 9.27
N ILE A 113 15.63 12.59 8.74
CA ILE A 113 14.41 12.67 9.55
C ILE A 113 14.10 11.27 10.05
N VAL A 114 14.11 11.09 11.37
CA VAL A 114 13.65 9.85 11.99
C VAL A 114 12.14 9.78 11.82
N TRP A 115 11.64 8.70 11.25
CA TRP A 115 10.20 8.49 11.11
C TRP A 115 9.79 7.17 11.71
N HIS A 116 8.57 7.13 12.20
CA HIS A 116 7.91 5.92 12.67
C HIS A 116 6.50 5.92 12.13
N ARG A 117 5.92 4.74 11.94
CA ARG A 117 4.47 4.66 11.79
C ARG A 117 3.86 4.97 13.15
N ASN A 118 2.85 5.83 13.18
CA ASN A 118 2.00 6.07 14.33
C ASN A 118 1.07 4.87 14.55
N THR A 119 1.64 3.68 14.60
CA THR A 119 0.99 2.59 15.29
C THR A 119 0.90 3.08 16.72
N ALA A 120 -0.27 3.56 17.12
CA ALA A 120 -0.60 3.54 18.54
C ALA A 120 -0.34 2.09 18.94
N GLU A 121 0.81 1.83 19.54
CA GLU A 121 1.09 0.60 20.25
C GLU A 121 0.10 0.64 21.39
N VAL A 122 -1.12 0.16 21.10
CA VAL A 122 -1.97 -0.42 22.12
C VAL A 122 -1.07 -1.46 22.74
N ALA A 123 -0.63 -1.18 23.98
CA ALA A 123 0.21 -2.07 24.76
C ALA A 123 -0.28 -3.51 24.57
N PRO A 124 0.62 -4.48 24.36
CA PRO A 124 0.24 -5.84 24.00
C PRO A 124 -0.71 -6.36 25.07
N ASN A 125 -2.00 -6.40 24.72
CA ASN A 125 -3.02 -6.90 25.63
C ASN A 125 -2.74 -8.40 25.77
N PRO A 126 -2.45 -8.93 26.96
CA PRO A 126 -2.14 -10.34 27.16
C PRO A 126 -3.31 -11.26 26.75
N ASN A 127 -4.51 -10.71 26.55
CA ASN A 127 -5.68 -11.40 26.02
C ASN A 127 -5.88 -11.22 24.50
N LYS A 128 -4.91 -10.66 23.77
CA LYS A 128 -5.05 -10.48 22.33
C LYS A 128 -4.98 -11.86 21.65
N PRO A 129 -6.04 -12.29 20.94
CA PRO A 129 -6.01 -13.56 20.22
C PRO A 129 -4.81 -13.58 19.26
N MET A 130 -4.15 -14.74 19.16
CA MET A 130 -3.01 -14.93 18.27
C MET A 130 -3.30 -14.35 16.89
N ALA A 131 -2.31 -13.68 16.30
CA ALA A 131 -2.39 -13.19 14.94
C ALA A 131 -2.73 -14.35 14.00
N ARG A 132 -3.95 -14.35 13.46
CA ARG A 132 -4.43 -15.37 12.52
C ARG A 132 -4.00 -14.99 11.10
N TRP A 133 -3.34 -15.90 10.42
CA TRP A 133 -2.91 -15.77 9.03
C TRP A 133 -3.69 -16.75 8.17
N LYS A 134 -4.02 -16.35 6.95
CA LYS A 134 -4.82 -17.18 6.06
C LYS A 134 -4.15 -17.35 4.71
N ALA A 135 -4.13 -18.58 4.19
CA ALA A 135 -3.75 -18.89 2.82
C ALA A 135 -5.01 -19.18 1.99
N LEU A 136 -5.21 -18.47 0.89
CA LEU A 136 -6.26 -18.73 -0.08
C LEU A 136 -5.62 -19.36 -1.32
N ILE A 137 -6.08 -20.54 -1.71
CA ILE A 137 -5.49 -21.33 -2.78
C ILE A 137 -6.47 -21.33 -3.95
N VAL A 138 -6.16 -20.59 -5.01
CA VAL A 138 -6.91 -20.59 -6.28
C VAL A 138 -6.24 -21.54 -7.27
N THR A 139 -4.91 -21.45 -7.39
CA THR A 139 -4.10 -22.41 -8.16
C THR A 139 -3.40 -23.36 -7.19
N ALA A 140 -3.92 -24.59 -7.10
CA ALA A 140 -3.34 -25.64 -6.27
C ALA A 140 -2.24 -26.38 -7.03
N THR A 141 -1.02 -26.40 -6.47
CA THR A 141 0.06 -27.29 -6.89
C THR A 141 0.49 -28.14 -5.69
N PRO A 142 1.13 -29.31 -5.89
CA PRO A 142 1.63 -30.12 -4.78
C PRO A 142 2.54 -29.33 -3.84
N SER A 143 3.37 -28.44 -4.39
CA SER A 143 4.26 -27.58 -3.61
C SER A 143 3.52 -26.52 -2.79
N VAL A 144 2.40 -25.98 -3.28
CA VAL A 144 1.55 -25.05 -2.51
C VAL A 144 0.91 -25.75 -1.34
N LEU A 145 0.25 -26.90 -1.59
CA LEU A 145 -0.44 -27.66 -0.56
C LEU A 145 0.53 -28.05 0.55
N GLN A 146 1.69 -28.61 0.18
CA GLN A 146 2.73 -28.97 1.13
C GLN A 146 3.25 -27.76 1.92
N ALA A 147 3.46 -26.60 1.27
CA ALA A 147 3.95 -25.39 1.94
C ALA A 147 2.95 -24.83 2.96
N VAL A 148 1.67 -24.90 2.63
CA VAL A 148 0.57 -24.43 3.48
C VAL A 148 0.32 -25.39 4.64
N GLU A 149 0.22 -26.70 4.39
CA GLU A 149 0.13 -27.72 5.44
C GLU A 149 1.33 -27.65 6.40
N HIS A 150 2.52 -27.39 5.87
CA HIS A 150 3.71 -27.15 6.68
C HIS A 150 3.57 -25.88 7.54
N ALA A 151 3.01 -24.80 7.01
CA ALA A 151 2.79 -23.56 7.76
C ALA A 151 1.70 -23.71 8.85
N GLU A 152 0.71 -24.58 8.63
CA GLU A 152 -0.32 -24.91 9.63
C GLU A 152 0.21 -25.79 10.76
N SER A 153 1.00 -26.83 10.41
CA SER A 153 1.57 -27.78 11.36
C SER A 153 2.74 -27.21 12.15
N GLN A 154 3.57 -26.38 11.53
CA GLN A 154 4.66 -25.68 12.19
C GLN A 154 4.16 -24.30 12.62
N THR A 155 3.68 -24.23 13.86
CA THR A 155 3.34 -22.96 14.51
C THR A 155 4.60 -22.10 14.55
N PHE A 156 4.82 -21.24 13.56
CA PHE A 156 5.84 -20.18 13.56
C PHE A 156 5.49 -19.09 14.60
N GLY A 157 5.00 -19.47 15.79
CA GLY A 157 4.37 -18.60 16.76
C GLY A 157 3.02 -18.02 16.32
N LYS A 158 2.42 -18.52 15.23
CA LYS A 158 1.19 -17.97 14.62
C LYS A 158 0.26 -19.07 14.11
N GLN A 159 -1.03 -18.78 14.06
CA GLN A 159 -2.05 -19.71 13.55
C GLN A 159 -2.27 -19.42 12.06
N TRP A 160 -1.76 -20.31 11.21
CA TRP A 160 -2.14 -20.36 9.80
C TRP A 160 -3.40 -21.21 9.63
N SER A 161 -4.24 -20.82 8.69
CA SER A 161 -5.29 -21.67 8.14
C SER A 161 -5.35 -21.51 6.63
N HIS A 162 -5.91 -22.49 5.93
CA HIS A 162 -6.09 -22.41 4.49
C HIS A 162 -7.49 -22.71 4.01
N GLU A 163 -7.78 -22.20 2.81
CA GLU A 163 -9.03 -22.40 2.11
C GLU A 163 -8.76 -22.54 0.60
N LEU A 164 -9.37 -23.54 -0.01
CA LEU A 164 -9.37 -23.75 -1.46
C LEU A 164 -10.54 -22.97 -2.06
N LEU A 165 -10.27 -22.19 -3.10
CA LEU A 165 -11.26 -21.35 -3.77
C LEU A 165 -11.30 -21.66 -5.26
N GLY A 166 -12.48 -21.52 -5.87
CA GLY A 166 -12.70 -21.85 -7.27
C GLY A 166 -12.28 -20.74 -8.23
N SER A 167 -12.13 -19.50 -7.75
CA SER A 167 -11.83 -18.36 -8.63
C SER A 167 -11.04 -17.23 -7.96
N ALA A 168 -10.44 -16.38 -8.81
CA ALA A 168 -9.79 -15.15 -8.38
C ALA A 168 -10.77 -14.17 -7.69
N ASP A 169 -12.02 -14.11 -8.15
CA ASP A 169 -13.03 -13.21 -7.57
C ASP A 169 -13.47 -13.66 -6.17
N GLU A 170 -13.63 -14.96 -5.96
CA GLU A 170 -13.84 -15.52 -4.61
C GLU A 170 -12.67 -15.18 -3.69
N ALA A 171 -11.43 -15.29 -4.17
CA ALA A 171 -10.25 -14.95 -3.39
C ALA A 171 -10.19 -13.47 -3.01
N ILE A 172 -10.50 -12.56 -3.95
CA ILE A 172 -10.56 -11.12 -3.68
C ILE A 172 -11.64 -10.83 -2.63
N ASN A 173 -12.83 -11.40 -2.80
CA ASN A 173 -13.95 -11.18 -1.89
C ASN A 173 -13.63 -11.71 -0.49
N SER A 174 -13.18 -12.96 -0.38
CA SER A 174 -12.80 -13.59 0.90
C SER A 174 -11.69 -12.80 1.59
N ALA A 175 -10.63 -12.44 0.84
CA ALA A 175 -9.51 -11.68 1.39
C ALA A 175 -9.91 -10.31 1.90
N THR A 176 -10.64 -9.55 1.08
CA THR A 176 -11.11 -8.20 1.42
C THR A 176 -12.04 -8.24 2.63
N SER A 177 -12.96 -9.22 2.68
CA SER A 177 -13.89 -9.39 3.79
C SER A 177 -13.18 -9.67 5.11
N ALA A 178 -12.25 -10.63 5.12
CA ALA A 178 -11.50 -11.02 6.31
C ALA A 178 -10.59 -9.89 6.83
N ILE A 179 -9.92 -9.17 5.93
CA ILE A 179 -9.10 -8.00 6.29
C ILE A 179 -9.99 -6.87 6.83
N ASN A 180 -11.13 -6.59 6.18
CA ASN A 180 -12.04 -5.52 6.60
C ASN A 180 -12.63 -5.78 7.98
N ARG A 181 -12.93 -7.04 8.32
CA ARG A 181 -13.44 -7.45 9.64
C ARG A 181 -12.35 -7.58 10.70
N GLY A 182 -11.07 -7.48 10.33
CA GLY A 182 -9.95 -7.67 11.27
C GLY A 182 -9.83 -9.10 11.78
N GLU A 183 -10.35 -10.08 11.04
CA GLU A 183 -10.31 -11.51 11.41
C GLU A 183 -8.89 -12.07 11.35
N VAL A 184 -8.08 -11.50 10.45
CA VAL A 184 -6.74 -11.94 10.11
C VAL A 184 -5.76 -10.78 10.15
N SER A 185 -4.51 -11.09 10.45
CA SER A 185 -3.39 -10.14 10.41
C SER A 185 -2.79 -10.00 9.01
N GLY A 186 -2.91 -11.04 8.18
CA GLY A 186 -2.47 -11.02 6.80
C GLY A 186 -2.97 -12.24 6.04
N ILE A 187 -3.03 -12.10 4.71
CA ILE A 187 -3.50 -13.14 3.81
C ILE A 187 -2.49 -13.38 2.69
N THR A 188 -2.23 -14.64 2.38
CA THR A 188 -1.50 -15.04 1.17
C THR A 188 -2.45 -15.66 0.17
N VAL A 189 -2.41 -15.25 -1.10
CA VAL A 189 -3.21 -15.85 -2.18
C VAL A 189 -2.27 -16.52 -3.17
N PHE A 190 -2.51 -17.79 -3.48
CA PHE A 190 -1.80 -18.54 -4.52
C PHE A 190 -2.66 -18.61 -5.78
N ALA A 191 -2.25 -17.89 -6.83
CA ALA A 191 -2.99 -17.79 -8.08
C ALA A 191 -2.06 -17.43 -9.26
N ASP A 192 -2.36 -17.93 -10.47
CA ASP A 192 -1.59 -17.58 -11.67
C ASP A 192 -1.81 -16.12 -12.12
N HIS A 193 -3.02 -15.60 -11.91
CA HIS A 193 -3.42 -14.22 -12.26
C HIS A 193 -3.16 -13.23 -11.12
N ALA A 194 -1.93 -13.20 -10.62
CA ALA A 194 -1.57 -12.45 -9.41
C ALA A 194 -1.85 -10.94 -9.50
N GLU A 195 -1.54 -10.29 -10.63
CA GLU A 195 -1.73 -8.86 -10.84
C GLU A 195 -3.20 -8.47 -10.81
N LEU A 196 -4.07 -9.28 -11.41
CA LEU A 196 -5.50 -9.01 -11.43
C LEU A 196 -6.07 -8.97 -10.01
N ILE A 197 -5.68 -9.94 -9.18
CA ILE A 197 -6.08 -10.02 -7.77
C ILE A 197 -5.59 -8.80 -7.01
N VAL A 198 -4.29 -8.46 -7.15
CA VAL A 198 -3.70 -7.30 -6.47
C VAL A 198 -4.38 -6.00 -6.89
N CYS A 199 -4.55 -5.76 -8.20
CA CYS A 199 -5.19 -4.56 -8.72
C CYS A 199 -6.63 -4.41 -8.22
N ARG A 200 -7.40 -5.49 -8.17
CA ARG A 200 -8.78 -5.46 -7.67
C ARG A 200 -8.84 -5.29 -6.16
N ALA A 201 -8.02 -6.03 -5.42
CA ALA A 201 -8.02 -5.97 -3.96
C ALA A 201 -7.59 -4.59 -3.42
N ASN A 202 -6.63 -3.93 -4.07
CA ASN A 202 -6.18 -2.57 -3.73
C ASN A 202 -7.25 -1.48 -3.91
N ARG A 203 -8.40 -1.78 -4.52
CA ARG A 203 -9.55 -0.87 -4.53
C ARG A 203 -10.19 -0.72 -3.15
N SER A 204 -9.99 -1.69 -2.26
CA SER A 204 -10.44 -1.57 -0.88
C SER A 204 -9.50 -0.68 -0.07
N GLU A 205 -10.05 0.22 0.75
CA GLU A 205 -9.27 1.16 1.55
C GLU A 205 -8.41 0.50 2.63
N ARG A 206 -8.76 -0.71 3.07
CA ARG A 206 -8.05 -1.43 4.14
C ARG A 206 -7.08 -2.48 3.60
N VAL A 207 -7.04 -2.70 2.30
CA VAL A 207 -6.18 -3.72 1.67
C VAL A 207 -5.00 -3.05 1.01
N ASN A 208 -3.81 -3.50 1.39
CA ASN A 208 -2.55 -3.15 0.75
C ASN A 208 -1.94 -4.46 0.23
N ALA A 209 -2.13 -4.68 -1.06
CA ALA A 209 -1.79 -5.89 -1.77
C ALA A 209 -0.59 -5.70 -2.70
N ALA A 210 0.26 -6.71 -2.78
CA ALA A 210 1.36 -6.76 -3.75
C ALA A 210 1.57 -8.17 -4.29
N VAL A 211 2.04 -8.25 -5.53
CA VAL A 211 2.57 -9.49 -6.10
C VAL A 211 3.97 -9.66 -5.54
N VAL A 212 4.23 -10.80 -4.90
CA VAL A 212 5.54 -11.08 -4.30
C VAL A 212 6.15 -12.29 -4.98
N SER A 213 7.30 -12.06 -5.58
CA SER A 213 8.09 -13.09 -6.23
C SER A 213 9.33 -13.50 -5.45
N ASP A 214 9.80 -12.66 -4.52
CA ASP A 214 11.03 -12.85 -3.74
C ASP A 214 10.78 -12.56 -2.26
N VAL A 215 11.33 -13.42 -1.41
CA VAL A 215 11.31 -13.31 0.05
C VAL A 215 11.98 -12.02 0.52
N GLN A 216 13.04 -11.58 -0.16
CA GLN A 216 13.80 -10.39 0.23
C GLN A 216 12.99 -9.09 0.11
N LEU A 217 11.94 -9.07 -0.73
CA LEU A 217 11.08 -7.90 -0.92
C LEU A 217 10.05 -7.73 0.20
N ILE A 218 9.74 -8.78 0.95
CA ILE A 218 8.66 -8.78 1.93
C ILE A 218 8.87 -7.72 3.04
N PRO A 219 10.05 -7.62 3.69
CA PRO A 219 10.26 -6.63 4.74
C PRO A 219 10.09 -5.19 4.24
N ALA A 220 10.64 -4.91 3.05
CA ALA A 220 10.51 -3.61 2.41
C ALA A 220 9.04 -3.27 2.09
N LEU A 221 8.28 -4.20 1.51
CA LEU A 221 6.85 -3.99 1.21
C LEU A 221 6.01 -3.81 2.48
N LYS A 222 6.27 -4.58 3.53
CA LYS A 222 5.65 -4.36 4.85
C LYS A 222 5.93 -2.96 5.37
N GLN A 223 7.18 -2.51 5.27
CA GLN A 223 7.59 -1.19 5.74
C GLN A 223 6.98 -0.04 4.91
N TYR A 224 6.96 -0.15 3.58
CA TYR A 224 6.57 0.94 2.69
C TYR A 224 5.05 1.08 2.54
N MET A 225 4.33 -0.02 2.43
CA MET A 225 2.89 0.00 2.14
C MET A 225 2.04 -0.70 3.21
N ASN A 226 2.62 -1.15 4.32
CA ASN A 226 1.89 -1.94 5.32
C ASN A 226 1.18 -3.15 4.68
N LEU A 227 1.96 -3.93 3.91
CA LEU A 227 1.49 -5.09 3.15
C LEU A 227 0.72 -6.06 4.05
N ASN A 228 -0.57 -6.27 3.76
CA ASN A 228 -1.43 -7.21 4.49
C ASN A 228 -2.08 -8.26 3.57
N LEU A 229 -1.90 -8.14 2.26
CA LEU A 229 -2.28 -9.14 1.28
C LEU A 229 -1.09 -9.42 0.35
N MET A 230 -0.57 -10.63 0.37
CA MET A 230 0.48 -11.07 -0.55
C MET A 230 -0.14 -11.99 -1.60
N VAL A 231 0.15 -11.77 -2.89
CA VAL A 231 -0.26 -12.69 -3.95
C VAL A 231 0.97 -13.30 -4.59
N VAL A 232 0.99 -14.63 -4.68
CA VAL A 232 2.12 -15.43 -5.16
C VAL A 232 1.67 -16.27 -6.34
N ARG A 233 2.45 -16.25 -7.42
CA ARG A 233 2.29 -17.20 -8.52
C ARG A 233 2.92 -18.53 -8.16
N PRO A 234 2.15 -19.63 -8.11
CA PRO A 234 2.70 -20.91 -7.67
C PRO A 234 3.38 -21.71 -8.78
N SER A 235 3.08 -21.44 -10.05
CA SER A 235 3.63 -22.16 -11.20
C SER A 235 5.15 -22.00 -11.28
N GLY A 236 5.85 -23.13 -11.40
CA GLY A 236 7.32 -23.19 -11.49
C GLY A 236 8.07 -22.95 -10.17
N ARG A 237 7.37 -22.84 -9.02
CA ARG A 237 8.00 -22.65 -7.72
C ARG A 237 8.11 -23.95 -6.92
N SER A 238 9.23 -24.10 -6.24
CA SER A 238 9.46 -25.20 -5.32
C SER A 238 8.74 -24.99 -3.99
N PHE A 239 8.50 -26.10 -3.27
CA PHE A 239 8.01 -26.07 -1.89
C PHE A 239 8.83 -25.15 -0.99
N PHE A 240 10.16 -25.20 -1.08
CA PHE A 240 11.05 -24.40 -0.23
C PHE A 240 10.86 -22.90 -0.42
N GLU A 241 10.70 -22.45 -1.66
CA GLU A 241 10.44 -21.04 -1.98
C GLU A 241 9.10 -20.57 -1.40
N LEU A 242 8.04 -21.34 -1.63
CA LEU A 242 6.70 -21.03 -1.14
C LEU A 242 6.64 -21.01 0.39
N ARG A 243 7.29 -21.99 1.03
CA ARG A 243 7.43 -22.05 2.49
C ARG A 243 8.17 -20.83 3.04
N ASN A 244 9.27 -20.43 2.40
CA ASN A 244 10.05 -19.28 2.85
C ASN A 244 9.27 -17.97 2.70
N LEU A 245 8.47 -17.82 1.64
CA LEU A 245 7.54 -16.69 1.47
C LEU A 245 6.51 -16.63 2.60
N LEU A 246 5.84 -17.76 2.89
CA LEU A 246 4.87 -17.84 3.99
C LEU A 246 5.52 -17.53 5.34
N LYS A 247 6.69 -18.11 5.62
CA LYS A 247 7.44 -17.88 6.85
C LYS A 247 7.79 -16.40 7.03
N GLU A 248 8.31 -15.74 6.00
CA GLU A 248 8.73 -14.33 6.06
C GLU A 248 7.52 -13.38 6.13
N PHE A 249 6.50 -13.62 5.31
CA PHE A 249 5.27 -12.84 5.36
C PHE A 249 4.57 -13.00 6.70
N GLY A 250 4.63 -14.18 7.29
CA GLY A 250 4.16 -14.46 8.63
C GLY A 250 4.97 -13.83 9.76
N LYS A 251 6.10 -13.14 9.56
CA LYS A 251 6.80 -12.42 10.66
C LYS A 251 6.11 -11.09 10.99
N SER A 252 5.92 -10.77 12.28
CA SER A 252 5.40 -9.45 12.70
C SER A 252 6.54 -8.43 12.65
#